data_AF-Q9VI60-F1
#
_entry.id   AF-Q9VI60-F1
#
_cell.length_a   1.000
_cell.length_b   1.000
_cell.length_c   1.000
_cell.angle_alpha   90.00
_cell.angle_beta   90.00
_cell.angle_gamma   90.00
#
_symmetry.space_group_name_H-M   'P 1'
#
loop_
_entity.id
_entity.type
_entity.pdbx_description
1 polymer ?
#
loop_
_entity_poly.entity_id
_entity_poly.type
_entity_poly.pdbx_seq_one_letter_code
_entity_poly.pdbx_strand_id
1 'polypeptide(L)'
;MTINKETGTDPDPGYKPTLRSQDKAALKELLHTRLVECGWHKDIKEMIRNIIMERGVDNINRDQLAAQIVPQARALVPEVVKNEMMLRVHAALDK
;
A
#
# COMPACT_ATOMS: atom_id res chain seq x y z
N MET A 1 -26.25 29.81 -42.73
CA MET A 1 -26.93 28.98 -41.72
C MET A 1 -25.90 28.54 -40.71
N THR A 2 -26.29 28.58 -39.45
CA THR A 2 -25.49 28.74 -38.24
C THR A 2 -24.43 27.64 -38.02
N ILE A 3 -23.25 28.09 -37.61
CA ILE A 3 -22.10 27.30 -37.16
C ILE A 3 -22.41 26.83 -35.74
N ASN A 4 -22.63 25.53 -35.56
CA ASN A 4 -22.74 24.95 -34.22
C ASN A 4 -21.33 24.70 -33.68
N LYS A 5 -20.93 25.52 -32.71
CA LYS A 5 -19.71 25.34 -31.93
C LYS A 5 -19.98 24.32 -30.84
N GLU A 6 -19.71 23.06 -31.13
CA GLU A 6 -19.68 22.00 -30.12
C GLU A 6 -18.43 22.21 -29.25
N THR A 7 -18.62 22.82 -28.09
CA THR A 7 -17.62 22.81 -27.02
C THR A 7 -17.63 21.41 -26.41
N GLY A 8 -16.78 20.53 -26.95
CA GLY A 8 -16.36 19.32 -26.26
C GLY A 8 -15.57 19.74 -25.02
N THR A 9 -16.18 19.58 -23.85
CA THR A 9 -15.45 19.57 -22.59
C THR A 9 -14.56 18.35 -22.62
N ASP A 10 -13.27 18.54 -22.94
CA ASP A 10 -12.26 17.51 -22.73
C ASP A 10 -12.34 17.04 -21.26
N PRO A 11 -12.27 15.71 -21.00
CA PRO A 11 -12.18 15.23 -19.64
C PRO A 11 -10.92 15.81 -19.00
N ASP A 12 -11.08 16.47 -17.84
CA ASP A 12 -9.99 17.06 -17.09
C ASP A 12 -8.86 16.03 -16.91
N PRO A 13 -7.66 16.27 -17.48
CA PRO A 13 -6.55 15.31 -17.44
C PRO A 13 -6.01 15.06 -16.01
N GLY A 14 -6.56 15.77 -15.00
CA GLY A 14 -6.21 15.65 -13.58
C GLY A 14 -7.17 14.82 -12.73
N TYR A 15 -8.31 14.33 -13.25
CA TYR A 15 -9.27 13.62 -12.41
C TYR A 15 -8.73 12.24 -12.00
N LYS A 16 -8.23 12.15 -10.76
CA LYS A 16 -7.80 10.91 -10.14
C LYS A 16 -8.89 10.44 -9.17
N PRO A 17 -9.60 9.34 -9.46
CA PRO A 17 -10.60 8.78 -8.56
C PRO A 17 -10.03 8.61 -7.15
N THR A 18 -10.66 9.25 -6.17
CA THR A 18 -10.23 9.16 -4.76
C THR A 18 -11.14 8.22 -4.00
N LEU A 19 -10.55 7.27 -3.28
CA LEU A 19 -11.30 6.42 -2.35
C LEU A 19 -11.97 7.26 -1.25
N ARG A 20 -13.22 6.94 -0.92
CA ARG A 20 -13.90 7.46 0.28
C ARG A 20 -13.13 7.06 1.54
N SER A 21 -13.19 7.88 2.58
CA SER A 21 -12.46 7.63 3.84
C SER A 21 -12.81 6.28 4.47
N GLN A 22 -14.08 5.87 4.41
CA GLN A 22 -14.53 4.57 4.93
C GLN A 22 -13.91 3.40 4.16
N ASP A 23 -13.86 3.47 2.83
CA ASP A 23 -13.26 2.43 2.00
C ASP A 23 -11.74 2.34 2.25
N LYS A 24 -11.05 3.49 2.41
CA LYS A 24 -9.63 3.51 2.78
C LYS A 24 -9.37 2.80 4.11
N ALA A 25 -10.19 3.05 5.13
CA ALA A 25 -10.06 2.42 6.43
C ALA A 25 -10.28 0.90 6.33
N ALA A 26 -11.35 0.46 5.65
CA ALA A 26 -11.64 -0.96 5.45
C ALA A 26 -10.52 -1.69 4.67
N LEU A 27 -9.96 -1.06 3.64
CA LEU A 27 -8.84 -1.61 2.87
C LEU A 27 -7.56 -1.74 3.72
N LYS A 28 -7.29 -0.76 4.59
CA LYS A 28 -6.13 -0.80 5.49
C LYS A 28 -6.25 -1.94 6.50
N GLU A 29 -7.43 -2.10 7.11
CA GLU A 29 -7.69 -3.21 8.04
C GLU A 29 -7.58 -4.57 7.33
N LEU A 30 -8.16 -4.71 6.13
CA LEU A 30 -8.04 -5.92 5.33
C LEU A 30 -6.57 -6.25 5.02
N LEU A 31 -5.80 -5.27 4.56
CA LEU A 31 -4.38 -5.46 4.28
C LEU A 31 -3.62 -5.90 5.53
N HIS A 32 -3.88 -5.27 6.68
CA HIS A 32 -3.25 -5.66 7.94
C HIS A 32 -3.57 -7.10 8.32
N THR A 33 -4.84 -7.51 8.24
CA THR A 33 -5.27 -8.89 8.51
C THR A 33 -4.55 -9.88 7.61
N ARG A 34 -4.51 -9.63 6.29
CA ARG A 34 -3.83 -10.54 5.35
C ARG A 34 -2.34 -10.65 5.59
N LEU A 35 -1.67 -9.54 5.93
CA LEU A 35 -0.24 -9.54 6.26
C LEU A 35 0.07 -10.26 7.58
N VAL A 36 -0.87 -10.31 8.52
CA VAL A 36 -0.73 -11.13 9.74
C VAL A 36 -0.97 -12.61 9.43
N GLU A 37 -2.05 -12.93 8.72
CA GLU A 37 -2.44 -14.31 8.38
C GLU A 37 -1.40 -15.03 7.52
N CYS A 38 -0.80 -14.34 6.55
CA CYS A 38 0.21 -14.95 5.67
C CYS A 38 1.60 -15.07 6.32
N GLY A 39 1.75 -14.63 7.57
CA GLY A 39 3.02 -14.70 8.30
C GLY A 39 3.97 -13.53 8.06
N TRP A 40 3.69 -12.64 7.11
CA TRP A 40 4.56 -11.50 6.79
C TRP A 40 4.94 -10.68 8.02
N HIS A 41 3.97 -10.36 8.90
CA HIS A 41 4.25 -9.58 10.11
C HIS A 41 5.22 -10.29 11.07
N LYS A 42 5.15 -11.62 11.15
CA LYS A 42 6.08 -12.43 11.95
C LYS A 42 7.49 -12.37 11.34
N ASP A 43 7.59 -12.54 10.02
CA ASP A 43 8.87 -12.53 9.30
C ASP A 43 9.58 -11.18 9.44
N ILE A 44 8.84 -10.07 9.35
CA ILE A 44 9.42 -8.73 9.56
C ILE A 44 9.91 -8.54 11.00
N LYS A 45 9.17 -9.03 12.00
CA LYS A 45 9.62 -8.99 13.40
C LYS A 45 10.89 -9.80 13.62
N GLU A 46 11.00 -10.96 13.00
CA GLU A 46 12.20 -11.79 13.07
C GLU A 46 13.39 -11.11 12.41
N MET A 47 13.20 -10.54 11.21
CA MET A 47 14.22 -9.77 10.52
C MET A 47 14.72 -8.57 11.34
N ILE A 48 13.82 -7.82 11.97
CA ILE A 48 14.18 -6.72 12.88
C ILE A 48 15.03 -7.24 14.06
N ARG A 49 14.61 -8.35 14.68
CA ARG A 49 15.33 -8.94 15.81
C ARG A 49 16.74 -9.35 15.41
N ASN A 50 16.90 -9.99 14.25
CA ASN A 50 18.21 -10.43 13.76
C ASN A 50 19.14 -9.24 13.52
N ILE A 51 18.66 -8.16 12.90
CA ILE A 51 19.48 -6.95 12.70
C ILE A 51 19.93 -6.33 14.03
N ILE A 52 19.04 -6.25 15.01
CA ILE A 52 19.37 -5.70 16.34
C ILE A 52 20.36 -6.62 17.06
N MET A 53 20.23 -7.94 16.94
CA MET A 53 21.17 -8.90 17.52
C MET A 53 22.56 -8.82 16.88
N GLU A 54 22.63 -8.65 15.56
CA GLU A 54 23.90 -8.58 14.83
C GLU A 54 24.65 -7.27 15.07
N ARG A 55 23.94 -6.13 15.13
CA ARG A 55 24.57 -4.82 15.28
C ARG A 55 24.70 -4.37 16.73
N GLY A 56 23.83 -4.86 17.61
CA GLY A 56 23.62 -4.31 18.95
C GLY A 56 22.64 -3.14 18.95
N VAL A 57 21.81 -3.05 19.99
CA VAL A 57 20.75 -2.05 20.11
C VAL A 57 21.27 -0.61 20.14
N ASP A 58 22.47 -0.39 20.67
CA ASP A 58 23.08 0.94 20.78
C ASP A 58 23.66 1.45 19.45
N ASN A 59 23.84 0.56 18.46
CA ASN A 59 24.50 0.88 17.19
C ASN A 59 23.51 1.11 16.03
N ILE A 60 22.20 1.03 16.28
CA ILE A 60 21.19 1.25 15.24
C ILE A 60 20.02 2.06 15.78
N ASN A 61 19.67 3.13 15.07
CA ASN A 61 18.48 3.90 15.38
C ASN A 61 17.27 3.46 14.53
N ARG A 62 16.09 3.94 14.90
CA ARG A 62 14.82 3.58 14.24
C ARG A 62 14.83 3.88 12.75
N ASP A 63 15.38 5.02 12.33
CA ASP A 63 15.32 5.45 10.94
C ASP A 63 16.28 4.64 10.06
N GLN A 64 17.46 4.29 10.58
CA GLN A 64 18.38 3.34 9.94
C GLN A 64 17.77 1.94 9.83
N LEU A 65 17.14 1.46 10.91
CA LEU A 65 16.45 0.17 10.90
C LEU A 65 15.31 0.17 9.86
N ALA A 66 14.50 1.22 9.81
CA ALA A 66 13.44 1.36 8.82
C ALA A 66 13.98 1.41 7.39
N ALA A 67 15.05 2.18 7.14
CA ALA A 67 15.69 2.25 5.83
C ALA A 67 16.17 0.89 5.32
N GLN A 68 16.62 0.01 6.22
CA GLN A 68 17.04 -1.35 5.89
C GLN A 68 15.88 -2.33 5.75
N ILE A 69 14.89 -2.26 6.65
CA ILE A 69 13.78 -3.22 6.74
C ILE A 69 12.70 -2.96 5.68
N VAL A 70 12.33 -1.70 5.44
CA VAL A 70 11.17 -1.35 4.60
C VAL A 70 11.28 -1.89 3.18
N PRO A 71 12.42 -1.79 2.47
CA PRO A 71 12.56 -2.35 1.12
C PRO A 71 12.35 -3.87 1.09
N GLN A 72 12.93 -4.59 2.05
CA GLN A 72 12.80 -6.04 2.18
C GLN A 72 11.35 -6.42 2.53
N ALA A 73 10.76 -5.69 3.48
CA ALA A 73 9.38 -5.89 3.88
C ALA A 73 8.40 -5.70 2.70
N ARG A 74 8.62 -4.69 1.85
CA ARG A 74 7.83 -4.48 0.63
C ARG A 74 7.99 -5.61 -0.37
N ALA A 75 9.19 -6.14 -0.53
CA ALA A 75 9.46 -7.26 -1.44
C ALA A 75 8.80 -8.57 -0.97
N LEU A 76 8.68 -8.77 0.34
CA LEU A 76 8.08 -9.97 0.94
C LEU A 76 6.55 -10.00 0.89
N VAL A 77 5.87 -8.94 0.45
CA VAL A 77 4.40 -8.95 0.34
C VAL A 77 3.99 -9.97 -0.74
N PRO A 78 3.21 -11.01 -0.39
CA PRO A 78 2.82 -12.03 -1.35
C PRO A 78 1.95 -11.47 -2.48
N GLU A 79 2.14 -11.98 -3.70
CA GLU A 79 1.41 -11.50 -4.87
C GLU A 79 -0.10 -11.70 -4.76
N VAL A 80 -0.53 -12.78 -4.08
CA VAL A 80 -1.95 -13.01 -3.77
C VAL A 80 -2.57 -11.87 -2.95
N VAL A 81 -1.82 -11.31 -1.99
CA VAL A 81 -2.29 -10.19 -1.17
C VAL A 81 -2.37 -8.90 -2.00
N LYS A 82 -1.36 -8.65 -2.85
CA LYS A 82 -1.37 -7.49 -3.77
C LYS A 82 -2.55 -7.56 -4.73
N ASN A 83 -2.77 -8.72 -5.34
CA ASN A 83 -3.87 -8.93 -6.28
C ASN A 83 -5.24 -8.78 -5.61
N GLU A 84 -5.45 -9.36 -4.42
CA GLU A 84 -6.68 -9.11 -3.63
C GLU A 84 -6.85 -7.61 -3.41
N MET A 85 -5.81 -6.91 -2.95
CA MET A 85 -5.90 -5.48 -2.67
C MET A 85 -6.24 -4.65 -3.91
N MET A 86 -5.62 -4.95 -5.07
CA MET A 86 -5.92 -4.28 -6.33
C MET A 86 -7.38 -4.48 -6.73
N LEU A 87 -7.92 -5.71 -6.64
CA LEU A 87 -9.33 -5.99 -6.94
C LEU A 87 -10.27 -5.20 -6.01
N ARG A 88 -9.95 -5.13 -4.71
CA ARG A 88 -10.75 -4.41 -3.73
C ARG A 88 -10.71 -2.89 -3.94
N VAL A 89 -9.57 -2.35 -4.36
CA VAL A 89 -9.43 -0.93 -4.71
C VAL A 89 -10.29 -0.58 -5.92
N HIS A 90 -10.22 -1.36 -7.01
CA HIS A 90 -11.06 -1.12 -8.19
C HIS A 90 -12.56 -1.17 -7.83
N ALA A 91 -12.99 -2.20 -7.12
CA ALA A 91 -14.38 -2.33 -6.66
C ALA A 91 -14.83 -1.18 -5.73
N ALA A 92 -13.91 -0.52 -5.02
CA ALA A 92 -14.23 0.64 -4.20
C ALA A 92 -14.29 1.95 -5.01
N LEU A 93 -13.61 2.02 -6.14
CA LEU A 93 -13.62 3.16 -7.06
C LEU A 93 -14.82 3.13 -8.02
N ASP A 94 -15.35 1.95 -8.34
CA ASP A 94 -16.52 1.77 -9.22
C ASP A 94 -17.88 2.01 -8.53
N LYS A 95 -17.87 2.33 -7.22
CA LYS A 95 -19.06 2.64 -6.41
C LYS A 95 -19.32 4.13 -6.34
#